data_AF-A0A7R9KLS3-F1
#
_entry.id   AF-A0A7R9KLS3-F1
#
_cell.length_a   1.000
_cell.length_b   1.000
_cell.length_c   1.000
_cell.angle_alpha   90.00
_cell.angle_beta   90.00
_cell.angle_gamma   90.00
#
_symmetry.space_group_name_H-M   'P 1'
#
loop_
_entity.id
_entity.type
_entity.pdbx_description
1 polymer ?
#
loop_
_entity_poly.entity_id
_entity_poly.type
_entity_poly.pdbx_seq_one_letter_code
_entity_poly.pdbx_strand_id
1 'polypeptide(L)'
;MITLTTVLLALSLDQLLDTLENTNLYNYFVHNFTEMWSQFTSFVQILAVFVDRNRFYNIFAETMANTRKCPKTGASFISRLTFSWFTPMIMNGYWKPLTDEDMWPLEVDNEAKNCVQQFNKHRHQLSENEAKPPVNILPTILRTHGPSLALNSVTKLVSTLLTLSQPVILDQLITFLTASGQTLAEPDWIGYTYALLLFVCPVLASVLNAQHNYWSNVIGLRIRTSITAILYEKSIKLSSSGRKDNTSGELLKMLSTDMHYIMFFVPYYDNLWISPLKLLVSIWLLWAQLGAASLPGVIFILVIVPINTYMNAIPGCQYRTSWPSHINRHQRHHQTPGYRYNPLMVPRRLVNTTLRPK
;
A
#
# COMPACT_ATOMS: atom_id res chain seq x y z
N MET A 1 -11.72 -6.93 -8.38
CA MET A 1 -11.14 -8.26 -8.68
C MET A 1 -11.11 -9.18 -7.47
N ILE A 2 -10.79 -8.70 -6.27
CA ILE A 2 -10.78 -9.51 -5.03
C ILE A 2 -12.21 -9.94 -4.61
N THR A 3 -13.21 -9.10 -4.85
CA THR A 3 -14.63 -9.42 -4.52
C THR A 3 -15.28 -10.41 -5.48
N LEU A 4 -14.88 -10.41 -6.75
CA LEU A 4 -15.39 -11.35 -7.76
C LEU A 4 -14.74 -12.73 -7.64
N THR A 5 -13.46 -12.77 -7.24
CA THR A 5 -12.74 -14.03 -6.96
C THR A 5 -13.22 -14.68 -5.68
N THR A 6 -13.58 -13.92 -4.64
CA THR A 6 -14.20 -14.49 -3.42
C THR A 6 -15.62 -15.01 -3.67
N VAL A 7 -16.41 -14.36 -4.52
CA VAL A 7 -17.77 -14.83 -4.88
C VAL A 7 -17.71 -16.04 -5.81
N LEU A 8 -16.76 -16.08 -6.75
CA LEU A 8 -16.51 -17.27 -7.58
C LEU A 8 -15.96 -18.45 -6.76
N LEU A 9 -15.09 -18.18 -5.76
CA LEU A 9 -14.63 -19.18 -4.81
C LEU A 9 -15.79 -19.72 -3.94
N ALA A 10 -16.68 -18.85 -3.47
CA ALA A 10 -17.86 -19.24 -2.70
C ALA A 10 -18.84 -20.09 -3.53
N LEU A 11 -19.13 -19.70 -4.77
CA LEU A 11 -19.97 -20.47 -5.69
C LEU A 11 -19.34 -21.81 -6.10
N SER A 12 -18.01 -21.85 -6.25
CA SER A 12 -17.29 -23.10 -6.51
C SER A 12 -17.23 -24.01 -5.30
N LEU A 13 -17.26 -23.44 -4.08
CA LEU A 13 -17.29 -24.17 -2.81
C LEU A 13 -18.64 -24.85 -2.61
N ASP A 14 -19.75 -24.19 -2.92
CA ASP A 14 -21.10 -24.80 -2.86
C ASP A 14 -21.23 -25.97 -3.84
N GLN A 15 -20.71 -25.83 -5.07
CA GLN A 15 -20.68 -26.95 -6.04
C GLN A 15 -19.76 -28.10 -5.61
N LEU A 16 -18.68 -27.81 -4.87
CA LEU A 16 -17.77 -28.80 -4.30
C LEU A 16 -18.37 -29.48 -3.06
N LEU A 17 -19.14 -28.75 -2.25
CA LEU A 17 -19.87 -29.23 -1.08
C LEU A 17 -20.92 -30.27 -1.50
N ASP A 18 -21.68 -30.00 -2.57
CA ASP A 18 -22.67 -30.94 -3.12
C ASP A 18 -22.02 -32.21 -3.70
N THR A 19 -20.77 -32.14 -4.17
CA THR A 19 -20.02 -33.32 -4.67
C THR A 19 -19.30 -34.09 -3.56
N LEU A 20 -19.00 -33.46 -2.43
CA LEU A 20 -18.32 -34.07 -1.27
C LEU A 20 -19.28 -34.74 -0.28
N GLU A 21 -20.58 -34.46 -0.38
CA GLU A 21 -21.63 -35.02 0.50
C GLU A 21 -21.69 -36.56 0.50
N ASN A 22 -21.06 -37.22 -0.48
CA ASN A 22 -21.10 -38.68 -0.65
C ASN A 22 -19.91 -39.47 -0.11
N THR A 23 -18.98 -38.88 0.64
CA THR A 23 -17.88 -39.66 1.25
C THR A 23 -17.43 -39.14 2.61
N ASN A 24 -16.89 -40.05 3.45
CA ASN A 24 -16.23 -39.80 4.74
C ASN A 24 -15.16 -38.68 4.73
N LEU A 25 -14.78 -38.19 3.54
CA LEU A 25 -13.88 -37.07 3.32
C LEU A 25 -14.48 -35.72 3.76
N TYR A 26 -15.81 -35.52 3.63
CA TYR A 26 -16.48 -34.29 4.06
C TYR A 26 -16.36 -34.09 5.58
N ASN A 27 -16.68 -35.13 6.35
CA ASN A 27 -16.57 -35.08 7.80
C ASN A 27 -15.11 -34.86 8.26
N TYR A 28 -14.14 -35.45 7.56
CA TYR A 28 -12.72 -35.24 7.85
C TYR A 28 -12.24 -33.83 7.50
N PHE A 29 -12.67 -33.29 6.36
CA PHE A 29 -12.34 -31.93 5.93
C PHE A 29 -12.98 -30.88 6.84
N VAL A 30 -14.29 -31.03 7.13
CA VAL A 30 -15.02 -30.15 8.04
C VAL A 30 -14.39 -30.20 9.42
N HIS A 31 -14.10 -31.38 9.98
CA HIS A 31 -13.45 -31.53 11.28
C HIS A 31 -12.10 -30.82 11.34
N ASN A 32 -11.21 -31.06 10.37
CA ASN A 32 -9.89 -30.41 10.33
C ASN A 32 -9.99 -28.90 10.11
N PHE A 33 -10.96 -28.45 9.31
CA PHE A 33 -11.20 -27.03 9.08
C PHE A 33 -11.77 -26.34 10.32
N THR A 34 -12.70 -26.98 11.05
CA THR A 34 -13.21 -26.45 12.33
C THR A 34 -12.15 -26.46 13.42
N GLU A 35 -11.29 -27.46 13.48
CA GLU A 35 -10.16 -27.50 14.42
C GLU A 35 -9.17 -26.36 14.12
N MET A 36 -8.80 -26.16 12.84
CA MET A 36 -7.93 -25.07 12.43
C MET A 36 -8.55 -23.68 12.72
N TRP A 37 -9.86 -23.53 12.47
CA TRP A 37 -10.61 -22.31 12.74
C TRP A 37 -10.77 -22.03 14.25
N SER A 38 -10.96 -23.08 15.04
CA SER A 38 -11.03 -23.02 16.51
C SER A 38 -9.71 -22.58 17.13
N GLN A 39 -8.58 -23.10 16.63
CA GLN A 39 -7.25 -22.67 17.07
C GLN A 39 -6.95 -21.20 16.70
N PHE A 40 -7.35 -20.79 15.49
CA PHE A 40 -7.20 -19.40 15.04
C PHE A 40 -8.03 -18.42 15.89
N THR A 41 -9.30 -18.75 16.16
CA THR A 41 -10.18 -17.92 17.00
C THR A 41 -9.74 -17.87 18.46
N SER A 42 -9.22 -18.97 19.00
CA SER A 42 -8.61 -19.04 20.34
C SER A 42 -7.36 -18.17 20.44
N PHE A 43 -6.48 -18.18 19.43
CA PHE A 43 -5.31 -17.31 19.38
C PHE A 43 -5.68 -15.82 19.31
N VAL A 44 -6.69 -15.48 18.50
CA VAL A 44 -7.25 -14.12 18.43
C VAL A 44 -7.89 -13.71 19.76
N GLN A 45 -8.56 -14.64 20.46
CA GLN A 45 -9.12 -14.40 21.79
C GLN A 45 -8.04 -14.23 22.85
N ILE A 46 -6.94 -14.97 22.81
CA ILE A 46 -5.79 -14.78 23.71
C ILE A 46 -5.16 -13.40 23.47
N LEU A 47 -4.98 -12.99 22.22
CA LEU A 47 -4.54 -11.63 21.89
C LEU A 47 -5.55 -10.57 22.37
N ALA A 48 -6.85 -10.84 22.28
CA ALA A 48 -7.90 -9.97 22.80
C ALA A 48 -7.94 -9.91 24.34
N VAL A 49 -7.51 -10.98 25.04
CA VAL A 49 -7.40 -11.01 26.52
C VAL A 49 -6.23 -10.15 27.01
N PHE A 50 -5.14 -10.03 26.25
CA PHE A 50 -4.07 -9.06 26.55
C PHE A 50 -4.46 -7.61 26.22
N VAL A 51 -5.55 -7.39 25.50
CA VAL A 51 -6.14 -6.07 25.22
C VAL A 51 -7.34 -5.89 26.17
N ASP A 52 -7.06 -5.49 27.40
CA ASP A 52 -8.06 -5.27 28.45
C ASP A 52 -9.03 -4.14 28.05
N ARG A 53 -10.13 -4.51 27.39
CA ARG A 53 -11.02 -3.65 26.58
C ARG A 53 -11.65 -2.48 27.35
N ASN A 54 -11.89 -2.63 28.65
CA ASN A 54 -12.56 -1.60 29.47
C ASN A 54 -11.62 -0.78 30.36
N ARG A 55 -10.54 -1.38 30.89
CA ARG A 55 -9.56 -0.67 31.73
C ARG A 55 -8.57 0.14 30.90
N PHE A 56 -8.20 -0.37 29.72
CA PHE A 56 -7.39 0.38 28.75
C PHE A 56 -8.18 1.54 28.14
N TYR A 57 -9.46 1.37 27.77
CA TYR A 57 -10.24 2.49 27.20
C TYR A 57 -10.36 3.68 28.16
N ASN A 58 -10.65 3.44 29.45
CA ASN A 58 -10.83 4.51 30.43
C ASN A 58 -9.52 5.20 30.83
N ILE A 59 -8.43 4.45 31.04
CA ILE A 59 -7.11 5.03 31.36
C ILE A 59 -6.54 5.83 30.17
N PHE A 60 -6.81 5.38 28.93
CA PHE A 60 -6.29 6.01 27.71
C PHE A 60 -7.15 7.19 27.23
N ALA A 61 -8.47 7.17 27.43
CA ALA A 61 -9.35 8.32 27.18
C ALA A 61 -8.96 9.52 28.06
N GLU A 62 -8.58 9.27 29.32
CA GLU A 62 -8.08 10.28 30.25
C GLU A 62 -6.70 10.84 29.83
N THR A 63 -5.86 10.04 29.15
CA THR A 63 -4.58 10.52 28.59
C THR A 63 -4.77 11.37 27.33
N MET A 64 -5.76 11.06 26.50
CA MET A 64 -6.11 11.86 25.32
C MET A 64 -6.68 13.23 25.69
N ALA A 65 -7.43 13.33 26.77
CA ALA A 65 -7.98 14.59 27.26
C ALA A 65 -6.88 15.58 27.71
N ASN A 66 -5.70 15.09 28.13
CA ASN A 66 -4.68 15.91 28.79
C ASN A 66 -3.41 16.19 27.96
N THR A 67 -3.24 15.65 26.75
CA THR A 67 -2.07 16.01 25.92
C THR A 67 -2.39 16.12 24.43
N ARG A 68 -2.32 17.35 23.88
CA ARG A 68 -2.30 17.60 22.42
C ARG A 68 -0.95 17.18 21.80
N LYS A 69 -0.53 15.93 21.98
CA LYS A 69 0.71 15.39 21.40
C LYS A 69 0.43 14.07 20.71
N CYS A 70 1.21 13.77 19.66
CA CYS A 70 1.09 12.50 18.96
C CYS A 70 1.46 11.34 19.91
N PRO A 71 0.58 10.34 20.13
CA PRO A 71 0.81 9.24 21.07
C PRO A 71 2.02 8.36 20.68
N LYS A 72 2.41 8.36 19.40
CA LYS A 72 3.61 7.70 18.91
C LYS A 72 4.88 8.15 19.65
N THR A 73 4.97 9.44 20.03
CA THR A 73 6.17 10.00 20.70
C THR A 73 6.34 9.46 22.13
N GLY A 74 5.24 9.19 22.84
CA GLY A 74 5.25 8.60 24.18
C GLY A 74 5.20 7.07 24.21
N ALA A 75 5.06 6.42 23.05
CA ALA A 75 4.85 4.99 22.96
C ALA A 75 6.14 4.18 23.24
N SER A 76 5.96 3.07 23.96
CA SER A 76 7.02 2.08 24.19
C SER A 76 7.53 1.48 22.86
N PHE A 77 8.72 0.88 22.88
CA PHE A 77 9.30 0.26 21.68
C PHE A 77 8.37 -0.81 21.08
N ILE A 78 7.80 -1.68 21.92
CA ILE A 78 6.86 -2.73 21.49
C ILE A 78 5.60 -2.11 20.88
N SER A 79 5.05 -1.07 21.51
CA SER A 79 3.85 -0.37 20.99
C SER A 79 4.13 0.28 19.63
N ARG A 80 5.33 0.84 19.42
CA ARG A 80 5.77 1.34 18.10
C ARG A 80 5.92 0.22 17.08
N LEU A 81 6.44 -0.93 17.51
CA LEU A 81 6.66 -2.10 16.65
C LEU A 81 5.34 -2.75 16.18
N THR A 82 4.35 -2.86 17.07
CA THR A 82 3.05 -3.49 16.80
C THR A 82 1.96 -2.50 16.38
N PHE A 83 2.27 -1.21 16.27
CA PHE A 83 1.31 -0.13 15.99
C PHE A 83 0.15 -0.02 17.00
N SER A 84 0.33 -0.55 18.21
CA SER A 84 -0.70 -0.51 19.27
C SER A 84 -1.08 0.92 19.67
N TRP A 85 -0.19 1.89 19.51
CA TRP A 85 -0.48 3.31 19.76
C TRP A 85 -1.61 3.88 18.87
N PHE A 86 -1.89 3.27 17.71
CA PHE A 86 -2.93 3.71 16.79
C PHE A 86 -4.30 3.07 17.08
N THR A 87 -4.33 1.95 17.82
CA THR A 87 -5.56 1.22 18.18
C THR A 87 -6.66 2.11 18.78
N PRO A 88 -6.37 3.08 19.67
CA PRO A 88 -7.41 3.94 20.24
C PRO A 88 -8.18 4.77 19.19
N MET A 89 -7.50 5.27 18.15
CA MET A 89 -8.13 6.02 17.07
C MET A 89 -9.03 5.12 16.22
N ILE A 90 -8.61 3.88 15.95
CA ILE A 90 -9.45 2.88 15.27
C ILE A 90 -10.72 2.60 16.08
N MET A 91 -10.57 2.39 17.38
CA MET A 91 -11.72 2.10 18.25
C MET A 91 -12.67 3.29 18.32
N ASN A 92 -12.18 4.52 18.41
CA ASN A 92 -13.03 5.70 18.37
C ASN A 92 -13.81 5.78 17.03
N GLY A 93 -13.13 5.51 15.91
CA GLY A 93 -13.75 5.47 14.58
C GLY A 93 -14.80 4.38 14.38
N TYR A 94 -14.71 3.28 15.13
CA TYR A 94 -15.72 2.22 15.13
C TYR A 94 -17.02 2.67 15.81
N TRP A 95 -16.90 3.44 16.91
CA TRP A 95 -18.07 3.88 17.70
C TRP A 95 -18.66 5.19 17.22
N LYS A 96 -17.85 6.10 16.67
CA LYS A 96 -18.25 7.42 16.22
C LYS A 96 -17.53 7.77 14.91
N PRO A 97 -18.20 8.40 13.93
CA PRO A 97 -17.51 8.96 12.78
C PRO A 97 -16.47 10.00 13.25
N LEU A 98 -15.21 9.78 12.88
CA LEU A 98 -14.09 10.67 13.26
C LEU A 98 -14.26 12.06 12.63
N THR A 99 -14.08 13.09 13.45
CA THR A 99 -13.99 14.50 13.01
C THR A 99 -12.56 15.02 13.14
N ASP A 100 -12.27 16.19 12.54
CA ASP A 100 -10.93 16.78 12.58
C ASP A 100 -10.42 17.06 14.02
N GLU A 101 -11.35 17.30 14.95
CA GLU A 101 -11.06 17.53 16.38
C GLU A 101 -10.58 16.26 17.10
N ASP A 102 -10.99 15.08 16.63
CA ASP A 102 -10.61 13.78 17.20
C ASP A 102 -9.22 13.31 16.67
N MET A 103 -8.61 14.07 15.75
CA MET A 103 -7.30 13.72 15.17
C MET A 103 -6.13 14.21 16.01
N TRP A 104 -5.07 13.40 16.07
CA TRP A 104 -3.84 13.81 16.71
C TRP A 104 -3.06 14.81 15.86
N PRO A 105 -2.33 15.76 16.49
CA PRO A 105 -1.40 16.60 15.77
C PRO A 105 -0.27 15.76 15.18
N LEU A 106 0.32 16.27 14.10
CA LEU A 106 1.48 15.65 13.46
C LEU A 106 2.67 15.57 14.44
N GLU A 107 3.51 14.57 14.23
CA GLU A 107 4.84 14.50 14.84
C GLU A 107 5.70 15.65 14.31
N VAL A 108 6.47 16.29 15.20
CA VAL A 108 7.28 17.48 14.90
C VAL A 108 8.21 17.28 13.69
N ASP A 109 8.77 16.08 13.53
CA ASP A 109 9.62 15.74 12.38
C ASP A 109 8.87 15.66 11.04
N ASN A 110 7.56 15.42 11.07
CA ASN A 110 6.70 15.31 9.89
C ASN A 110 5.99 16.63 9.56
N GLU A 111 6.15 17.66 10.40
CA GLU A 111 5.63 18.99 10.09
C GLU A 111 6.33 19.59 8.86
N ALA A 112 5.56 20.32 8.05
CA ALA A 112 6.07 20.92 6.83
C ALA A 112 7.26 21.86 7.10
N LYS A 113 7.22 22.62 8.19
CA LYS A 113 8.31 23.52 8.61
C LYS A 113 9.63 22.77 8.74
N ASN A 114 9.62 21.63 9.43
CA ASN A 114 10.82 20.84 9.68
C ASN A 114 11.31 20.13 8.42
N CYS A 115 10.39 19.55 7.64
CA CYS A 115 10.72 18.92 6.36
C CYS A 115 11.42 19.90 5.41
N VAL A 116 10.85 21.10 5.27
CA VAL A 116 11.40 22.17 4.42
C VAL A 116 12.73 22.68 4.96
N GLN A 117 12.87 22.84 6.27
CA GLN A 117 14.12 23.28 6.88
C GLN A 117 15.25 22.26 6.64
N GLN A 118 14.98 20.95 6.79
CA GLN A 118 15.94 19.88 6.50
C GLN A 118 16.34 19.87 5.02
N PHE A 119 15.37 20.04 4.12
CA PHE A 119 15.63 20.12 2.68
C PHE A 119 16.49 21.33 2.33
N ASN A 120 16.12 22.53 2.81
CA ASN A 120 16.82 23.77 2.50
C ASN A 120 18.25 23.75 3.04
N LYS A 121 18.49 23.16 4.22
CA LYS A 121 19.83 22.98 4.76
C LYS A 121 20.75 22.25 3.76
N HIS A 122 20.32 21.13 3.21
CA HIS A 122 21.11 20.37 2.22
C HIS A 122 21.17 21.08 0.87
N ARG A 123 20.11 21.78 0.48
CA ARG A 123 20.07 22.61 -0.74
C ARG A 123 21.13 23.71 -0.72
N HIS A 124 21.26 24.44 0.40
CA HIS A 124 22.25 25.50 0.55
C HIS A 124 23.68 24.97 0.53
N GLN A 125 23.92 23.83 1.19
CA GLN A 125 25.23 23.15 1.15
C GLN A 125 25.66 22.73 -0.27
N LEU A 126 24.71 22.29 -1.10
CA LEU A 126 24.99 21.96 -2.51
C LEU A 126 25.23 23.22 -3.35
N SER A 127 24.48 24.28 -3.09
CA SER A 127 24.61 25.56 -3.80
C SER A 127 25.88 26.34 -3.48
N GLU A 128 26.48 26.14 -2.31
CA GLU A 128 27.73 26.81 -1.91
C GLU A 128 28.96 26.17 -2.57
N ASN A 129 28.86 24.87 -2.90
CA ASN A 129 29.93 24.12 -3.57
C ASN A 129 29.93 24.28 -5.10
N GLU A 130 28.84 24.77 -5.70
CA GLU A 130 28.74 24.99 -7.14
C GLU A 130 28.62 26.49 -7.46
N ALA A 131 29.60 27.04 -8.18
CA ALA A 131 29.53 28.38 -8.75
C ALA A 131 28.48 28.42 -9.89
N LYS A 132 27.19 28.54 -9.51
CA LYS A 132 25.98 28.70 -10.34
C LYS A 132 25.78 27.69 -11.50
N PRO A 133 24.99 26.64 -11.26
CA PRO A 133 23.91 26.22 -12.17
C PRO A 133 22.56 26.00 -11.42
N PRO A 134 21.43 25.71 -12.12
CA PRO A 134 20.15 25.47 -11.45
C PRO A 134 20.25 24.26 -10.52
N VAL A 135 19.90 24.46 -9.25
CA VAL A 135 19.98 23.41 -8.22
C VAL A 135 19.13 22.22 -8.65
N ASN A 136 19.79 21.12 -9.01
CA ASN A 136 19.14 19.86 -9.32
C ASN A 136 18.42 19.34 -8.07
N ILE A 137 17.11 19.16 -8.16
CA ILE A 137 16.25 18.79 -7.03
C ILE A 137 16.53 17.34 -6.61
N LEU A 138 16.77 16.44 -7.58
CA LEU A 138 17.02 15.01 -7.35
C LEU A 138 18.21 14.73 -6.42
N PRO A 139 19.44 15.25 -6.64
CA PRO A 139 20.56 15.01 -5.73
C PRO A 139 20.31 15.62 -4.35
N THR A 140 19.56 16.73 -4.26
CA THR A 140 19.19 17.32 -2.97
C THR A 140 18.23 16.41 -2.20
N ILE A 141 17.24 15.82 -2.87
CA ILE A 141 16.32 14.83 -2.27
C ILE A 141 17.10 13.59 -1.81
N LEU A 142 17.96 13.04 -2.68
CA LEU A 142 18.74 11.84 -2.38
C LEU A 142 19.71 12.08 -1.21
N ARG A 143 20.30 13.28 -1.10
CA ARG A 143 21.16 13.61 0.05
C ARG A 143 20.37 13.80 1.35
N THR A 144 19.17 14.37 1.27
CA THR A 144 18.33 14.66 2.45
C THR A 144 17.66 13.40 3.01
N HIS A 145 17.10 12.55 2.14
CA HIS A 145 16.32 11.38 2.54
C HIS A 145 17.00 10.04 2.25
N GLY A 146 18.12 10.02 1.51
CA GLY A 146 18.83 8.81 1.12
C GLY A 146 19.28 7.92 2.28
N PRO A 147 19.87 8.45 3.37
CA PRO A 147 20.24 7.62 4.51
C PRO A 147 19.04 6.92 5.16
N SER A 148 17.92 7.63 5.31
CA SER A 148 16.68 7.06 5.85
C SER A 148 16.07 6.02 4.91
N LEU A 149 16.14 6.26 3.59
CA LEU A 149 15.72 5.29 2.57
C LEU A 149 16.60 4.04 2.61
N ALA A 150 17.93 4.19 2.66
CA ALA A 150 18.86 3.07 2.72
C ALA A 150 18.66 2.21 3.98
N LEU A 151 18.46 2.83 5.14
CA LEU A 151 18.15 2.09 6.38
C LEU A 151 16.83 1.33 6.26
N ASN A 152 15.82 1.95 5.66
CA ASN A 152 14.52 1.34 5.42
C ASN A 152 14.58 0.18 4.40
N SER A 153 15.44 0.31 3.38
CA SER A 153 15.77 -0.74 2.40
C SER A 153 16.43 -1.96 3.04
N VAL A 154 17.35 -1.76 4.00
CA VAL A 154 17.97 -2.85 4.75
C VAL A 154 16.90 -3.64 5.52
N THR A 155 15.95 -2.95 6.14
CA THR A 155 14.84 -3.60 6.86
C THR A 155 13.99 -4.47 5.92
N LYS A 156 13.76 -4.00 4.69
CA LYS A 156 13.05 -4.77 3.66
C LYS A 156 13.82 -5.99 3.19
N LEU A 157 15.14 -5.88 3.04
CA LEU A 157 16.00 -7.03 2.72
C LEU A 157 15.92 -8.11 3.77
N VAL A 158 16.05 -7.76 5.05
CA VAL A 158 15.99 -8.72 6.16
C VAL A 158 14.65 -9.44 6.16
N SER A 159 13.54 -8.72 6.01
CA SER A 159 12.19 -9.30 5.88
C SER A 159 12.09 -10.28 4.69
N THR A 160 12.71 -9.93 3.57
CA THR A 160 12.70 -10.77 2.36
C THR A 160 13.52 -12.04 2.56
N LEU A 161 14.70 -11.95 3.17
CA LEU A 161 15.55 -13.10 3.47
C LEU A 161 14.86 -14.08 4.45
N LEU A 162 14.20 -13.56 5.49
CA LEU A 162 13.40 -14.37 6.42
C LEU A 162 12.22 -15.08 5.74
N THR A 163 11.72 -14.52 4.64
CA THR A 163 10.68 -15.15 3.83
C THR A 163 11.28 -16.24 2.93
N LEU A 164 12.46 -16.00 2.36
CA LEU A 164 13.18 -16.95 1.52
C LEU A 164 13.76 -18.14 2.30
N SER A 165 13.99 -18.01 3.61
CA SER A 165 14.45 -19.13 4.43
C SER A 165 13.35 -20.16 4.74
N GLN A 166 12.07 -19.83 4.53
CA GLN A 166 10.95 -20.71 4.90
C GLN A 166 10.98 -22.09 4.21
N PRO A 167 11.20 -22.19 2.88
CA PRO A 167 11.28 -23.49 2.21
C PRO A 167 12.48 -24.32 2.67
N VAL A 168 13.59 -23.66 3.03
CA VAL A 168 14.79 -24.34 3.53
C VAL A 168 14.54 -24.94 4.91
N ILE A 169 13.91 -24.19 5.81
CA ILE A 169 13.56 -24.69 7.16
C ILE A 169 12.58 -25.86 7.05
N LEU A 170 11.61 -25.78 6.13
CA LEU A 170 10.65 -26.86 5.90
C LEU A 170 11.34 -28.13 5.38
N ASP A 171 12.25 -28.00 4.43
CA ASP A 171 13.02 -29.12 3.87
C ASP A 171 13.87 -29.82 4.94
N GLN A 172 14.53 -29.05 5.81
CA GLN A 172 15.29 -29.60 6.94
C GLN A 172 14.39 -30.32 7.96
N LEU A 173 13.20 -29.80 8.23
CA LEU A 173 12.23 -30.48 9.09
C LEU A 173 11.74 -31.79 8.47
N ILE A 174 11.44 -31.81 7.17
CA ILE A 174 11.02 -33.04 6.48
C ILE A 174 12.15 -34.08 6.52
N THR A 175 13.39 -33.65 6.27
CA THR A 175 14.58 -34.53 6.33
C THR A 175 14.80 -35.10 7.74
N PHE A 176 14.62 -34.29 8.79
CA PHE A 176 14.67 -34.75 10.17
C PHE A 176 13.62 -35.83 10.47
N LEU A 177 12.37 -35.61 10.03
CA LEU A 177 11.28 -36.55 10.25
C LEU A 177 11.48 -37.87 9.50
N THR A 178 12.03 -37.85 8.28
CA THR A 178 12.29 -39.07 7.51
C THR A 178 13.53 -39.83 8.01
N ALA A 179 14.57 -39.13 8.48
CA ALA A 179 15.79 -39.73 9.03
C ALA A 179 15.56 -40.45 10.36
N SER A 180 14.63 -39.95 11.19
CA SER A 180 14.25 -40.56 12.47
C SER A 180 13.80 -42.02 12.38
N GLY A 181 13.42 -42.48 11.18
CA GLY A 181 13.02 -43.86 10.91
C GLY A 181 14.16 -44.85 10.61
N GLN A 182 15.41 -44.42 10.35
CA GLN A 182 16.42 -45.33 9.77
C GLN A 182 17.80 -45.40 10.43
N THR A 183 18.40 -44.37 11.04
CA THR A 183 19.65 -44.55 11.84
C THR A 183 20.13 -43.24 12.49
N LEU A 184 20.67 -43.37 13.72
CA LEU A 184 21.23 -42.33 14.61
C LEU A 184 20.19 -41.34 15.14
N ALA A 185 19.85 -41.51 16.43
CA ALA A 185 18.96 -40.65 17.19
C ALA A 185 19.53 -39.22 17.27
N GLU A 186 19.18 -38.38 16.28
CA GLU A 186 19.31 -36.95 16.44
C GLU A 186 18.44 -36.51 17.62
N PRO A 187 18.92 -35.59 18.48
CA PRO A 187 18.15 -35.15 19.62
C PRO A 187 16.80 -34.52 19.22
N ASP A 188 15.72 -34.91 19.90
CA ASP A 188 14.35 -34.43 19.64
C ASP A 188 14.22 -32.89 19.68
N TRP A 189 15.09 -32.19 20.44
CA TRP A 189 15.09 -30.73 20.53
C TRP A 189 15.37 -30.05 19.18
N ILE A 190 16.09 -30.70 18.26
CA ILE A 190 16.37 -30.17 16.93
C ILE A 190 15.07 -30.02 16.13
N GLY A 191 14.21 -31.04 16.16
CA GLY A 191 12.89 -30.98 15.53
C GLY A 191 12.02 -29.84 16.08
N TYR A 192 11.99 -29.69 17.42
CA TYR A 192 11.27 -28.57 18.06
C TYR A 192 11.83 -27.20 17.65
N THR A 193 13.15 -27.06 17.45
CA THR A 193 13.74 -25.80 16.98
C THR A 193 13.32 -25.45 15.55
N TYR A 194 13.29 -26.41 14.62
CA TYR A 194 12.81 -26.18 13.26
C TYR A 194 11.32 -25.80 13.23
N ALA A 195 10.50 -26.49 14.04
CA ALA A 195 9.07 -26.16 14.18
C ALA A 195 8.87 -24.73 14.74
N LEU A 196 9.65 -24.34 15.75
CA LEU A 196 9.62 -22.99 16.31
C LEU A 196 10.06 -21.94 15.28
N LEU A 197 11.11 -22.22 14.51
CA LEU A 197 11.60 -21.34 13.45
C LEU A 197 10.57 -21.14 12.33
N LEU A 198 9.82 -22.19 11.96
CA LEU A 198 8.72 -22.08 10.99
C LEU A 198 7.62 -21.12 11.45
N PHE A 199 7.44 -20.91 12.75
CA PHE A 199 6.51 -19.92 13.29
C PHE A 199 7.17 -18.53 13.42
N VAL A 200 8.36 -18.45 14.02
CA VAL A 200 9.01 -17.18 14.36
C VAL A 200 9.47 -16.41 13.11
N CYS A 201 10.05 -17.10 12.12
CA CYS A 201 10.55 -16.46 10.90
C CYS A 201 9.46 -15.68 10.13
N PRO A 202 8.28 -16.26 9.78
CA PRO A 202 7.24 -15.50 9.08
C PRO A 202 6.64 -14.38 9.93
N VAL A 203 6.48 -14.57 11.23
CA VAL A 203 5.99 -13.51 12.13
C VAL A 203 6.95 -12.32 12.11
N LEU A 204 8.24 -12.56 12.30
CA LEU A 204 9.25 -11.49 12.26
C LEU A 204 9.34 -10.85 10.87
N ALA A 205 9.29 -11.63 9.79
CA ALA A 205 9.25 -11.13 8.43
C ALA A 205 8.05 -10.18 8.20
N SER A 206 6.88 -10.56 8.70
CA SER A 206 5.64 -9.77 8.62
C SER A 206 5.76 -8.44 9.38
N VAL A 207 6.27 -8.47 10.61
CA VAL A 207 6.49 -7.25 11.42
C VAL A 207 7.46 -6.30 10.73
N LEU A 208 8.60 -6.80 10.24
CA LEU A 208 9.59 -5.98 9.52
C LEU A 208 9.03 -5.42 8.22
N ASN A 209 8.21 -6.18 7.50
CA ASN A 209 7.53 -5.72 6.29
C ASN A 209 6.52 -4.60 6.58
N ALA A 210 5.76 -4.72 7.67
CA ALA A 210 4.83 -3.69 8.11
C ALA A 210 5.56 -2.40 8.52
N GLN A 211 6.67 -2.53 9.26
CA GLN A 211 7.51 -1.39 9.63
C GLN A 211 8.11 -0.70 8.40
N HIS A 212 8.63 -1.48 7.46
CA HIS A 212 9.13 -0.95 6.19
C HIS A 212 8.04 -0.16 5.45
N ASN A 213 6.84 -0.73 5.29
CA ASN A 213 5.75 -0.05 4.59
C ASN A 213 5.36 1.26 5.28
N TYR A 214 5.30 1.27 6.62
CA TYR A 214 5.02 2.48 7.37
C TYR A 214 6.08 3.57 7.13
N TRP A 215 7.37 3.25 7.32
CA TRP A 215 8.45 4.21 7.16
C TRP A 215 8.61 4.69 5.72
N SER A 216 8.46 3.80 4.73
CA SER A 216 8.44 4.15 3.30
C SER A 216 7.38 5.21 2.99
N ASN A 217 6.16 5.04 3.50
CA ASN A 217 5.07 6.00 3.30
C ASN A 217 5.35 7.33 3.98
N VAL A 218 5.91 7.32 5.21
CA VAL A 218 6.31 8.53 5.93
C VAL A 218 7.38 9.30 5.15
N ILE A 219 8.41 8.61 4.64
CA ILE A 219 9.46 9.25 3.83
C ILE A 219 8.87 9.81 2.52
N GLY A 220 7.98 9.07 1.86
CA GLY A 220 7.25 9.55 0.67
C GLY A 220 6.46 10.84 0.94
N LEU A 221 5.82 10.93 2.11
CA LEU A 221 5.12 12.14 2.55
C LEU A 221 6.08 13.31 2.82
N ARG A 222 7.23 13.07 3.46
CA ARG A 222 8.27 14.09 3.71
C ARG A 222 8.86 14.65 2.41
N ILE A 223 9.09 13.78 1.42
CA ILE A 223 9.56 14.19 0.09
C ILE A 223 8.50 15.06 -0.60
N ARG A 224 7.24 14.61 -0.62
CA ARG A 224 6.12 15.36 -1.22
C ARG A 224 5.95 16.75 -0.60
N THR A 225 5.92 16.83 0.73
CA THR A 225 5.75 18.11 1.45
C THR A 225 6.88 19.08 1.14
N SER A 226 8.13 18.61 1.10
CA SER A 226 9.30 19.41 0.75
C SER A 226 9.23 19.95 -0.69
N ILE A 227 8.93 19.09 -1.67
CA ILE A 227 8.83 19.52 -3.08
C ILE A 227 7.68 20.50 -3.28
N THR A 228 6.53 20.24 -2.65
CA THR A 228 5.34 21.08 -2.74
C THR A 228 5.62 22.48 -2.20
N ALA A 229 6.33 22.59 -1.07
CA ALA A 229 6.71 23.88 -0.49
C ALA A 229 7.65 24.68 -1.40
N ILE A 230 8.65 24.03 -2.01
CA ILE A 230 9.57 24.69 -2.95
C ILE A 230 8.85 25.13 -4.21
N LEU A 231 7.96 24.28 -4.74
CA LEU A 231 7.17 24.60 -5.92
C LEU A 231 6.25 25.79 -5.64
N TYR A 232 5.65 25.83 -4.44
CA TYR A 232 4.86 26.96 -3.98
C TYR A 232 5.71 28.24 -3.83
N GLU A 233 6.87 28.16 -3.19
CA GLU A 233 7.80 29.30 -3.05
C GLU A 233 8.26 29.82 -4.42
N LYS A 234 8.52 28.91 -5.37
CA LYS A 234 8.86 29.29 -6.74
C LYS A 234 7.67 29.94 -7.43
N SER A 235 6.46 29.42 -7.23
CA SER A 235 5.22 29.93 -7.82
C SER A 235 4.96 31.40 -7.50
N ILE A 236 5.21 31.82 -6.26
CA ILE A 236 5.00 33.19 -5.80
C ILE A 236 6.11 34.15 -6.26
N LYS A 237 7.29 33.64 -6.64
CA LYS A 237 8.45 34.42 -7.09
C LYS A 237 8.61 34.50 -8.62
N LEU A 238 7.72 33.87 -9.40
CA LEU A 238 7.79 33.91 -10.86
C LEU A 238 7.41 35.29 -11.42
N SER A 239 8.21 35.77 -12.37
CA SER A 239 7.91 36.97 -13.15
C SER A 239 6.72 36.73 -14.10
N SER A 240 6.11 37.80 -14.59
CA SER A 240 5.00 37.74 -15.54
C SER A 240 5.33 36.97 -16.83
N SER A 241 6.60 36.99 -17.28
CA SER A 241 7.06 36.21 -18.44
C SER A 241 7.09 34.70 -18.15
N GLY A 242 7.69 34.28 -17.02
CA GLY A 242 7.74 32.85 -16.65
C GLY A 242 6.38 32.25 -16.28
N ARG A 243 5.40 33.10 -15.95
CA ARG A 243 4.00 32.72 -15.70
C ARG A 243 3.18 32.54 -16.98
N LYS A 244 3.63 33.10 -18.12
CA LYS A 244 3.04 32.80 -19.43
C LYS A 244 3.44 31.40 -19.91
N ASP A 245 4.69 31.01 -19.66
CA ASP A 245 5.21 29.70 -20.05
C ASP A 245 4.66 28.56 -19.17
N ASN A 246 4.46 28.82 -17.87
CA ASN A 246 3.84 27.87 -16.94
C ASN A 246 2.44 28.35 -16.57
N THR A 247 1.42 27.87 -17.30
CA THR A 247 0.03 28.26 -17.04
C THR A 247 -0.35 27.87 -15.61
N SER A 248 -1.19 28.66 -14.92
CA SER A 248 -1.66 28.35 -13.56
C SER A 248 -2.22 26.93 -13.41
N GLY A 249 -2.83 26.38 -14.47
CA GLY A 249 -3.32 24.99 -14.52
C GLY A 249 -2.21 23.93 -14.55
N GLU A 250 -1.08 24.21 -15.18
CA GLU A 250 0.07 23.30 -15.21
C GLU A 250 0.76 23.25 -13.84
N LEU A 251 0.90 24.39 -13.17
CA LEU A 251 1.37 24.45 -11.79
C LEU A 251 0.46 23.66 -10.84
N LEU A 252 -0.86 23.80 -10.99
CA LEU A 252 -1.85 23.04 -10.20
C LEU A 252 -1.71 21.53 -10.44
N LYS A 253 -1.49 21.11 -11.69
CA LYS A 253 -1.22 19.70 -12.03
C LYS A 253 0.04 19.19 -11.34
N MET A 254 1.13 19.98 -11.37
CA MET A 254 2.37 19.62 -10.69
C MET A 254 2.17 19.48 -9.18
N LEU A 255 1.50 20.44 -8.53
CA LEU A 255 1.24 20.45 -7.08
C LEU A 255 0.31 19.33 -6.59
N SER A 256 -0.58 18.83 -7.45
CA SER A 256 -1.58 17.81 -7.09
C SER A 256 -1.20 16.43 -7.62
N THR A 257 -1.40 16.23 -8.93
CA THR A 257 -1.27 14.95 -9.62
C THR A 257 0.17 14.45 -9.62
N ASP A 258 1.15 15.27 -10.01
CA ASP A 258 2.53 14.81 -10.13
C ASP A 258 3.15 14.52 -8.74
N MET A 259 2.84 15.34 -7.74
CA MET A 259 3.25 15.11 -6.34
C MET A 259 2.66 13.82 -5.76
N HIS A 260 1.44 13.48 -6.13
CA HIS A 260 0.81 12.23 -5.72
C HIS A 260 1.60 11.03 -6.26
N TYR A 261 1.97 11.04 -7.55
CA TYR A 261 2.77 9.96 -8.12
C TYR A 261 4.14 9.82 -7.44
N ILE A 262 4.82 10.92 -7.11
CA ILE A 262 6.11 10.86 -6.38
C ILE A 262 5.93 10.22 -5.00
N MET A 263 4.89 10.62 -4.25
CA MET A 263 4.60 10.04 -2.93
C MET A 263 4.37 8.53 -3.02
N PHE A 264 3.60 8.07 -4.01
CA PHE A 264 3.30 6.65 -4.19
C PHE A 264 4.46 5.87 -4.79
N PHE A 265 5.39 6.49 -5.51
CA PHE A 265 6.57 5.83 -6.05
C PHE A 265 7.55 5.38 -4.95
N VAL A 266 7.70 6.18 -3.88
CA VAL A 266 8.69 5.90 -2.81
C VAL A 266 8.46 4.54 -2.13
N PRO A 267 7.24 4.11 -1.76
CA PRO A 267 7.06 2.74 -1.26
C PRO A 267 7.46 1.61 -2.22
N TYR A 268 7.50 1.87 -3.53
CA TYR A 268 7.79 0.84 -4.55
C TYR A 268 9.24 0.85 -5.05
N TYR A 269 10.09 1.83 -4.69
CA TYR A 269 11.46 1.86 -5.22
C TYR A 269 12.25 0.59 -4.86
N ASP A 270 12.01 0.03 -3.68
CA ASP A 270 12.70 -1.17 -3.22
C ASP A 270 12.37 -2.40 -4.07
N ASN A 271 11.18 -2.45 -4.67
CA ASN A 271 10.80 -3.56 -5.54
C ASN A 271 11.64 -3.58 -6.84
N LEU A 272 12.25 -2.48 -7.26
CA LEU A 272 13.06 -2.43 -8.47
C LEU A 272 14.30 -3.33 -8.37
N TRP A 273 14.90 -3.41 -7.19
CA TRP A 273 16.14 -4.17 -6.98
C TRP A 273 15.93 -5.42 -6.11
N ILE A 274 14.97 -5.43 -5.18
CA ILE A 274 14.67 -6.62 -4.36
C ILE A 274 13.94 -7.69 -5.15
N SER A 275 13.02 -7.34 -6.06
CA SER A 275 12.29 -8.34 -6.87
C SER A 275 13.20 -9.22 -7.74
N PRO A 276 14.16 -8.67 -8.51
CA PRO A 276 15.08 -9.51 -9.28
C PRO A 276 15.99 -10.34 -8.36
N LEU A 277 16.44 -9.79 -7.23
CA LEU A 277 17.23 -10.52 -6.25
C LEU A 277 16.45 -11.71 -5.67
N LYS A 278 15.19 -11.49 -5.29
CA LYS A 278 14.27 -12.53 -4.81
C LYS A 278 14.06 -13.61 -5.86
N LEU A 279 13.83 -13.23 -7.12
CA LEU A 279 13.68 -14.18 -8.23
C LEU A 279 14.92 -15.05 -8.42
N LEU A 280 16.11 -14.44 -8.45
CA LEU A 280 17.37 -15.16 -8.63
C LEU A 280 17.62 -16.17 -7.50
N VAL A 281 17.42 -15.75 -6.24
CA VAL A 281 17.58 -16.64 -5.09
C VAL A 281 16.52 -17.75 -5.10
N SER A 282 15.28 -17.46 -5.48
CA SER A 282 14.24 -18.49 -5.61
C SER A 282 14.56 -19.52 -6.70
N ILE A 283 15.06 -19.10 -7.87
CA ILE A 283 15.50 -20.02 -8.93
C ILE A 283 16.68 -20.87 -8.44
N TRP A 284 17.64 -20.26 -7.75
CA TRP A 284 18.77 -20.97 -7.18
C TRP A 284 18.34 -22.03 -6.15
N LEU A 285 17.42 -21.69 -5.24
CA LEU A 285 16.85 -22.63 -4.27
C LEU A 285 16.10 -23.78 -4.95
N LEU A 286 15.28 -23.48 -5.96
CA LEU A 286 14.56 -24.51 -6.73
C LEU A 286 15.52 -25.46 -7.44
N TRP A 287 16.60 -24.94 -8.02
CA TRP A 287 17.64 -25.76 -8.62
C TRP A 287 18.35 -26.64 -7.58
N ALA A 288 18.63 -26.10 -6.40
CA ALA A 288 19.27 -26.86 -5.32
C ALA A 288 18.40 -28.02 -4.81
N GLN A 289 17.08 -27.84 -4.74
CA GLN A 289 16.14 -28.86 -4.22
C GLN A 289 15.70 -29.89 -5.27
N LEU A 290 15.45 -29.46 -6.51
CA LEU A 290 14.84 -30.29 -7.56
C LEU A 290 15.78 -30.61 -8.74
N GLY A 291 16.95 -29.97 -8.80
CA GLY A 291 17.91 -30.14 -9.91
C GLY A 291 17.30 -29.78 -11.27
N ALA A 292 17.60 -30.59 -12.28
CA ALA A 292 17.14 -30.38 -13.66
C ALA A 292 15.60 -30.42 -13.81
N ALA A 293 14.88 -31.02 -12.86
CA ALA A 293 13.41 -31.06 -12.88
C ALA A 293 12.78 -29.67 -12.68
N SER A 294 13.52 -28.68 -12.20
CA SER A 294 13.05 -27.29 -12.04
C SER A 294 13.00 -26.49 -13.37
N LEU A 295 13.71 -26.94 -14.41
CA LEU A 295 13.87 -26.19 -15.67
C LEU A 295 12.55 -25.88 -16.40
N PRO A 296 11.59 -26.81 -16.54
CA PRO A 296 10.34 -26.52 -17.23
C PRO A 296 9.55 -25.38 -16.57
N GLY A 297 9.53 -25.34 -15.22
CA GLY A 297 8.85 -24.28 -14.46
C GLY A 297 9.51 -22.91 -14.64
N VAL A 298 10.84 -22.85 -14.65
CA VAL A 298 11.59 -21.60 -14.89
C VAL A 298 11.34 -21.09 -16.31
N ILE A 299 11.38 -21.98 -17.31
CA ILE A 299 11.09 -21.63 -18.72
C ILE A 299 9.67 -21.06 -18.83
N PHE A 300 8.69 -21.70 -18.18
CA PHE A 300 7.31 -21.24 -18.18
C PHE A 300 7.16 -19.84 -17.57
N ILE A 301 7.82 -19.56 -16.45
CA ILE A 301 7.83 -18.23 -15.81
C ILE A 301 8.45 -17.18 -16.74
N LEU A 302 9.58 -17.50 -17.38
CA LEU A 302 10.27 -16.59 -18.32
C LEU A 302 9.43 -16.26 -19.55
N VAL A 303 8.53 -17.16 -19.98
CA VAL A 303 7.58 -16.90 -21.08
C VAL A 303 6.36 -16.10 -20.60
N ILE A 304 5.87 -16.32 -19.39
CA ILE A 304 4.71 -15.60 -18.85
C ILE A 304 5.01 -14.13 -18.56
N VAL A 305 6.20 -13.81 -18.06
CA VAL A 305 6.57 -12.42 -17.74
C VAL A 305 6.42 -11.48 -18.95
N PRO A 306 6.98 -11.74 -20.14
CA PRO A 306 6.82 -10.86 -21.29
C PRO A 306 5.36 -10.80 -21.78
N ILE A 307 4.63 -11.91 -21.74
CA ILE A 307 3.19 -11.92 -22.07
C ILE A 307 2.41 -10.99 -21.14
N ASN A 308 2.66 -11.07 -19.84
CA ASN A 308 2.05 -10.16 -18.87
C ASN A 308 2.43 -8.70 -19.12
N THR A 309 3.69 -8.40 -19.45
CA THR A 309 4.08 -7.02 -19.80
C THR A 309 3.40 -6.51 -21.07
N TYR A 310 3.27 -7.36 -22.08
CA TYR A 310 2.57 -7.04 -23.32
C TYR A 310 1.08 -6.78 -23.07
N MET A 311 0.41 -7.66 -22.31
CA MET A 311 -1.00 -7.48 -21.93
C MET A 311 -1.22 -6.19 -21.14
N ASN A 312 -0.33 -5.85 -20.21
CA ASN A 312 -0.41 -4.61 -19.44
C ASN A 312 -0.15 -3.35 -20.28
N ALA A 313 0.54 -3.46 -21.42
CA ALA A 313 0.78 -2.33 -22.32
C ALA A 313 -0.45 -1.98 -23.19
N ILE A 314 -1.33 -2.94 -23.47
CA ILE A 314 -2.49 -2.77 -24.34
C ILE A 314 -3.46 -1.68 -23.83
N PRO A 315 -3.89 -1.67 -22.55
CA PRO A 315 -4.77 -0.63 -22.01
C PRO A 315 -4.19 0.77 -22.14
N GLY A 316 -2.87 0.93 -21.95
CA GLY A 316 -2.18 2.22 -22.07
C GLY A 316 -2.22 2.77 -23.51
N CYS A 317 -2.00 1.89 -24.49
CA CYS A 317 -2.13 2.24 -25.89
C CYS A 317 -3.57 2.60 -26.28
N GLN A 318 -4.55 1.82 -25.81
CA GLN A 318 -5.97 2.07 -26.08
C GLN A 318 -6.44 3.39 -25.45
N TYR A 319 -5.96 3.70 -24.24
CA TYR A 319 -6.28 4.97 -23.60
C TYR A 319 -5.69 6.14 -24.39
N ARG A 320 -4.41 6.06 -24.79
CA ARG A 320 -3.74 7.10 -25.58
C ARG A 320 -4.45 7.38 -26.92
N THR A 321 -4.99 6.36 -27.59
CA THR A 321 -5.71 6.54 -28.85
C THR A 321 -7.15 7.00 -28.66
N SER A 322 -7.85 6.60 -27.59
CA SER A 322 -9.24 7.01 -27.34
C SER A 322 -9.37 8.42 -26.72
N TRP A 323 -8.37 8.87 -25.95
CA TRP A 323 -8.36 10.16 -25.25
C TRP A 323 -8.73 11.38 -26.11
N PRO A 324 -8.09 11.60 -27.28
CA PRO A 324 -8.41 12.75 -28.13
C PRO A 324 -9.87 12.72 -28.60
N SER A 325 -10.41 11.53 -28.86
CA SER A 325 -11.79 11.35 -29.31
C SER A 325 -12.81 11.63 -28.19
N HIS A 326 -12.47 11.34 -26.93
CA HIS A 326 -13.28 11.68 -25.76
C HIS A 326 -13.30 13.18 -25.49
N ILE A 327 -12.14 13.85 -25.56
CA ILE A 327 -12.03 15.32 -25.41
C ILE A 327 -12.85 16.02 -26.49
N ASN A 328 -12.72 15.60 -27.75
CA ASN A 328 -13.50 16.16 -28.87
C ASN A 328 -15.00 15.89 -28.77
N ARG A 329 -15.44 14.85 -28.04
CA ARG A 329 -16.86 14.59 -27.76
C ARG A 329 -17.40 15.53 -26.68
N HIS A 330 -16.65 15.73 -25.60
CA HIS A 330 -17.03 16.67 -24.54
C HIS A 330 -17.02 18.13 -25.01
N GLN A 331 -16.05 18.53 -25.83
CA GLN A 331 -16.06 19.88 -26.42
C GLN A 331 -17.23 20.08 -27.38
N ARG A 332 -17.64 19.06 -28.14
CA ARG A 332 -18.86 19.13 -28.97
C ARG A 332 -20.15 19.26 -28.16
N HIS A 333 -20.25 18.62 -27.00
CA HIS A 333 -21.38 18.79 -26.09
C HIS A 333 -21.41 20.16 -25.39
N HIS A 334 -20.26 20.80 -25.17
CA HIS A 334 -20.21 22.19 -24.68
C HIS A 334 -20.40 23.25 -25.78
N GLN A 335 -20.21 22.88 -27.05
CA GLN A 335 -20.43 23.75 -28.22
C GLN A 335 -21.81 23.59 -28.88
N THR A 336 -22.71 22.75 -28.38
CA THR A 336 -24.11 22.80 -28.83
C THR A 336 -24.66 24.18 -28.45
N PRO A 337 -25.05 25.03 -29.42
CA PRO A 337 -25.61 26.33 -29.09
C PRO A 337 -26.89 26.10 -28.30
N GLY A 338 -26.94 26.67 -27.11
CA GLY A 338 -28.20 26.89 -26.42
C GLY A 338 -29.19 27.54 -27.37
N TYR A 339 -30.42 27.03 -27.33
CA TYR A 339 -31.64 27.60 -27.91
C TYR A 339 -31.48 29.03 -28.44
N ARG A 340 -31.46 29.17 -29.77
CA ARG A 340 -31.83 30.44 -30.41
C ARG A 340 -33.21 30.81 -29.88
N TYR A 341 -33.29 31.87 -29.07
CA TYR A 341 -34.52 32.59 -28.87
C TYR A 341 -35.05 33.03 -30.24
N ASN A 342 -36.16 32.43 -30.66
CA ASN A 342 -36.93 32.88 -31.80
C ASN A 342 -37.96 33.89 -31.27
N PRO A 343 -37.79 35.20 -31.46
CA PRO A 343 -38.71 36.19 -30.92
C PRO A 343 -39.85 36.33 -31.92
N LEU A 344 -40.74 35.33 -32.00
CA LEU A 344 -42.04 35.39 -32.70
C LEU A 344 -42.71 34.02 -32.59
N MET A 345 -43.41 33.77 -31.49
CA MET A 345 -44.62 32.92 -31.47
C MET A 345 -45.33 33.12 -30.14
N VAL A 346 -46.42 33.88 -30.23
CA VAL A 346 -47.39 34.20 -29.18
C VAL A 346 -47.98 32.90 -28.58
N PRO A 347 -48.18 32.81 -27.25
CA PRO A 347 -48.78 31.64 -26.62
C PRO A 347 -50.30 31.63 -26.87
N ARG A 348 -50.80 30.67 -27.66
CA ARG A 348 -52.25 30.37 -27.67
C ARG A 348 -52.56 29.35 -26.57
N ARG A 349 -53.01 29.88 -25.42
CA ARG A 349 -53.74 29.12 -24.40
C ARG A 349 -54.97 28.47 -25.05
N LEU A 350 -55.13 27.16 -24.81
CA LEU A 350 -56.42 26.50 -24.78
C LEU A 350 -57.22 27.03 -23.59
N VAL A 351 -58.34 27.71 -23.83
CA VAL A 351 -59.53 27.70 -22.95
C VAL A 351 -60.77 27.93 -23.83
N ASN A 352 -61.67 26.95 -23.80
CA ASN A 352 -63.02 26.98 -24.34
C ASN A 352 -63.87 28.10 -23.73
N THR A 353 -64.70 28.77 -24.53
CA THR A 353 -66.06 29.13 -24.15
C THR A 353 -66.87 29.45 -25.40
N THR A 354 -67.69 28.49 -25.79
CA THR A 354 -68.93 28.70 -26.54
C THR A 354 -69.86 29.59 -25.72
N LEU A 355 -70.49 30.58 -26.38
CA LEU A 355 -71.87 31.04 -26.18
C LEU A 355 -72.12 32.25 -27.12
N ARG A 356 -72.92 32.04 -28.16
CA ARG A 356 -73.60 33.13 -28.89
C ARG A 356 -75.00 33.32 -28.27
N PRO A 357 -75.53 34.55 -28.31
CA PRO A 357 -76.84 34.86 -27.75
C PRO A 357 -77.95 34.66 -28.80
N LYS A 358 -79.01 33.95 -28.41
CA LYS A 358 -80.44 34.33 -28.49
C LYS A 358 -81.31 33.11 -28.22
#